data_AF-A0A1I5CE49-F1
#
_entry.id   AF-A0A1I5CE49-F1
#
_cell.length_a   1.000
_cell.length_b   1.000
_cell.length_c   1.000
_cell.angle_alpha   90.00
_cell.angle_beta   90.00
_cell.angle_gamma   90.00
#
_symmetry.space_group_name_H-M   'P 1'
#
loop_
_entity.id
_entity.type
_entity.pdbx_description
1 polymer ?
#
loop_
_entity_poly.entity_id
_entity_poly.type
_entity_poly.pdbx_seq_one_letter_code
_entity_poly.pdbx_strand_id
1 'polypeptide(L)'
;MDASFLFHTWKLAKLDRLTYIYKSQKTFDQKWGGIRFKKNGTIVSLNAEPACATAIIERIEADKLKLYRHRGVWKMDSDTTIIITNPKFPAINGKFIVSILPDNSLVLKRFIKIAEK
;
A
#
# COMPACT_ATOMS: atom_id res chain seq x y z
N MET A 1 13.21 12.02 12.29
CA MET A 1 12.51 10.71 12.27
C MET A 1 12.80 10.04 10.95
N ASP A 2 13.38 8.83 10.98
CA ASP A 2 13.88 8.17 9.76
C ASP A 2 12.80 7.30 9.12
N ALA A 3 12.25 7.76 7.99
CA ALA A 3 11.34 6.99 7.15
C ALA A 3 12.08 6.24 6.02
N SER A 4 13.41 6.10 6.10
CA SER A 4 14.27 5.46 5.10
C SER A 4 13.76 4.09 4.69
N PHE A 5 13.27 3.32 5.67
CA PHE A 5 12.73 1.98 5.47
C PHE A 5 11.50 1.97 4.56
N LEU A 6 10.80 3.08 4.32
CA LEU A 6 9.70 3.13 3.36
C LEU A 6 10.17 3.28 1.92
N PHE A 7 11.38 3.80 1.66
CA PHE A 7 11.86 4.23 0.34
C PHE A 7 12.31 3.08 -0.56
N HIS A 8 11.46 2.08 -0.67
CA HIS A 8 11.59 0.93 -1.56
C HIS A 8 10.38 0.85 -2.50
N THR A 9 10.49 -0.05 -3.48
CA THR A 9 9.31 -0.54 -4.19
C THR A 9 8.80 -1.75 -3.44
N TRP A 10 7.49 -1.81 -3.23
CA TRP A 10 6.81 -2.81 -2.43
C TRP A 10 5.81 -3.55 -3.31
N LYS A 11 5.96 -4.86 -3.46
CA LYS A 11 5.01 -5.75 -4.16
C LYS A 11 3.92 -6.16 -3.20
N LEU A 12 2.66 -6.01 -3.58
CA LEU A 12 1.54 -6.50 -2.78
C LEU A 12 1.61 -8.03 -2.72
N ALA A 13 1.70 -8.58 -1.51
CA ALA A 13 1.80 -10.01 -1.27
C ALA A 13 0.55 -10.57 -0.61
N LYS A 14 -0.08 -9.79 0.27
CA LYS A 14 -1.35 -10.16 0.90
C LYS A 14 -2.19 -8.92 1.16
N LEU A 15 -3.50 -9.08 1.04
CA LEU A 15 -4.48 -8.09 1.43
C LEU A 15 -5.55 -8.76 2.29
N ASP A 16 -5.61 -8.39 3.56
CA ASP A 16 -6.72 -8.68 4.46
C ASP A 16 -7.51 -7.38 4.70
N ARG A 17 -8.78 -7.45 5.11
CA ARG A 17 -9.77 -6.35 5.19
C ARG A 17 -9.18 -4.96 5.41
N LEU A 18 -8.27 -4.84 6.39
CA LEU A 18 -7.62 -3.57 6.78
C LEU A 18 -6.10 -3.60 6.68
N THR A 19 -5.49 -4.71 6.27
CA THR A 19 -4.05 -4.93 6.36
C THR A 19 -3.49 -5.26 4.99
N TYR A 20 -2.64 -4.38 4.49
CA TYR A 20 -1.83 -4.62 3.30
C TYR A 20 -0.46 -5.12 3.74
N ILE A 21 -0.03 -6.25 3.18
CA ILE A 21 1.31 -6.80 3.40
C ILE A 21 2.05 -6.78 2.07
N TYR A 22 3.25 -6.22 2.08
CA TYR A 22 4.08 -6.08 0.91
C TYR A 22 5.46 -6.69 1.10
N LYS A 23 6.03 -7.18 0.01
CA LYS A 23 7.42 -7.64 -0.08
C LYS A 23 8.27 -6.59 -0.79
N SER A 24 9.50 -6.38 -0.32
CA SER A 24 10.43 -5.49 -1.01
C SER A 24 10.76 -6.02 -2.42
N GLN A 25 10.83 -5.13 -3.40
CA GLN A 25 11.23 -5.42 -4.77
C GLN A 25 12.07 -4.26 -5.35
N LYS A 26 12.90 -4.54 -6.36
CA LYS A 26 13.72 -3.50 -7.01
C LYS A 26 12.89 -2.55 -7.87
N THR A 27 11.99 -3.09 -8.70
CA THR A 27 11.17 -2.34 -9.66
C THR A 27 9.70 -2.75 -9.54
N PHE A 28 8.79 -2.00 -10.17
CA PHE A 28 7.38 -2.43 -10.24
C PHE A 28 7.29 -3.62 -11.18
N ASP A 29 6.87 -4.75 -10.65
CA ASP A 29 6.38 -5.86 -11.46
C ASP A 29 5.00 -5.49 -12.02
N GLN A 30 4.87 -5.40 -13.35
CA GLN A 30 3.60 -5.02 -13.99
C GLN A 30 2.52 -6.10 -13.88
N LYS A 31 2.89 -7.33 -13.48
CA LYS A 31 1.95 -8.42 -13.21
C LYS A 31 1.34 -8.34 -11.82
N TRP A 32 1.91 -7.54 -10.91
CA TRP A 32 1.48 -7.52 -9.51
C TRP A 32 1.18 -6.12 -9.01
N GLY A 33 0.18 -6.03 -8.14
CA GLY A 33 -0.09 -4.79 -7.42
C GLY A 33 1.12 -4.37 -6.57
N GLY A 34 1.22 -3.08 -6.25
CA GLY A 34 2.33 -2.61 -5.43
C GLY A 34 2.30 -1.12 -5.14
N ILE A 35 3.25 -0.69 -4.32
CA ILE A 35 3.37 0.69 -3.85
C ILE A 35 4.85 1.10 -3.77
N ARG A 36 5.15 2.37 -4.01
CA ARG A 36 6.50 2.93 -3.90
C ARG A 36 6.42 4.27 -3.22
N PHE A 37 7.12 4.39 -2.09
CA PHE A 37 7.27 5.66 -1.39
C PHE A 37 8.54 6.36 -1.87
N LYS A 38 8.45 7.67 -2.08
CA LYS A 38 9.60 8.52 -2.40
C LYS A 38 9.85 9.49 -1.26
N LYS A 39 11.13 9.81 -1.06
CA LYS A 39 11.62 10.79 -0.06
C LYS A 39 10.89 12.13 -0.10
N ASN A 40 10.45 12.57 -1.28
CA ASN A 40 9.77 13.83 -1.50
C ASN A 40 8.25 13.81 -1.17
N GLY A 41 7.77 12.80 -0.43
CA GLY A 41 6.35 12.68 -0.09
C GLY A 41 5.46 12.21 -1.25
N THR A 42 6.02 11.85 -2.41
CA THR A 42 5.23 11.26 -3.51
C THR A 42 5.06 9.76 -3.30
N ILE A 43 3.87 9.24 -3.59
CA ILE A 43 3.62 7.80 -3.67
C ILE A 43 3.23 7.42 -5.10
N VAL A 44 3.74 6.28 -5.56
CA VAL A 44 3.28 5.63 -6.80
C VAL A 44 2.66 4.31 -6.39
N SER A 45 1.46 4.03 -6.87
CA SER A 45 0.77 2.77 -6.62
C SER A 45 0.38 2.14 -7.95
N LEU A 46 0.41 0.81 -8.00
CA LEU A 46 -0.04 0.00 -9.12
C LEU A 46 -1.13 -0.91 -8.57
N ASN A 47 -2.39 -0.65 -8.93
CA ASN A 47 -3.54 -1.35 -8.35
C ASN A 47 -4.52 -1.75 -9.44
N ALA A 48 -5.27 -2.82 -9.19
CA ALA A 48 -6.48 -3.10 -9.96
C ALA A 48 -7.58 -2.10 -9.58
N GLU A 49 -8.59 -1.96 -10.44
CA GLU A 49 -9.80 -1.23 -10.07
C GLU A 49 -10.48 -1.86 -8.84
N PRO A 50 -11.23 -1.08 -8.05
CA PRO A 50 -11.78 -1.55 -6.79
C PRO A 50 -12.75 -2.73 -7.00
N ALA A 51 -12.32 -3.91 -6.59
CA ALA A 51 -13.15 -5.10 -6.38
C ALA A 51 -12.96 -5.58 -4.92
N CYS A 52 -13.68 -6.62 -4.49
CA CYS A 52 -13.48 -7.21 -3.16
C CYS A 52 -11.99 -7.57 -2.95
N ALA A 53 -11.44 -7.19 -1.79
CA ALA A 53 -10.01 -7.20 -1.49
C ALA A 53 -9.32 -8.58 -1.67
N THR A 54 -9.97 -9.66 -1.25
CA THR A 54 -9.45 -11.04 -1.42
C THR A 54 -9.50 -11.49 -2.87
N ALA A 55 -10.61 -11.17 -3.57
CA ALA A 55 -10.75 -11.45 -5.00
C ALA A 55 -9.72 -10.70 -5.86
N ILE A 56 -9.14 -9.59 -5.39
CA ILE A 56 -8.10 -8.87 -6.13
C ILE A 56 -6.82 -9.72 -6.22
N ILE A 57 -6.34 -10.33 -5.13
CA ILE A 57 -5.09 -11.11 -5.16
C ILE A 57 -5.25 -12.34 -6.05
N GLU A 58 -6.30 -13.13 -5.85
CA GLU A 58 -6.57 -14.34 -6.65
C GLU A 58 -6.71 -14.03 -8.14
N ARG A 59 -7.34 -12.90 -8.49
CA ARG A 59 -7.50 -12.50 -9.89
C ARG A 59 -6.23 -11.89 -10.48
N ILE A 60 -5.37 -11.23 -9.68
CA ILE A 60 -4.04 -10.80 -10.11
C ILE A 60 -3.18 -12.04 -10.41
N GLU A 61 -3.21 -13.04 -9.53
CA GLU A 61 -2.51 -14.32 -9.70
C GLU A 61 -2.96 -15.05 -10.96
N ALA A 62 -4.26 -14.98 -11.28
CA ALA A 62 -4.83 -15.55 -12.49
C ALA A 62 -4.67 -14.67 -13.75
N ASP A 63 -3.96 -13.54 -13.68
CA ASP A 63 -3.80 -12.55 -14.77
C ASP A 63 -5.14 -12.03 -15.34
N LYS A 64 -6.16 -11.96 -14.47
CA LYS A 64 -7.54 -11.55 -14.81
C LYS A 64 -7.82 -10.08 -14.52
N LEU A 65 -6.84 -9.33 -14.00
CA LEU A 65 -6.99 -7.93 -13.65
C LEU A 65 -5.94 -7.06 -14.32
N LYS A 66 -6.42 -6.04 -15.03
CA LYS A 66 -5.57 -4.95 -15.51
C LYS A 66 -5.16 -4.07 -14.33
N LEU A 67 -3.88 -3.73 -14.26
CA LEU A 67 -3.32 -2.85 -13.24
C LEU A 67 -3.12 -1.44 -13.76
N TYR A 68 -3.45 -0.46 -12.92
CA TYR A 68 -3.38 0.95 -13.23
C TYR A 68 -2.41 1.66 -12.30
N ARG A 69 -1.57 2.51 -12.88
CA ARG A 69 -0.60 3.31 -12.13
C ARG A 69 -1.25 4.62 -11.68
N HIS A 70 -1.30 4.82 -10.37
CA HIS A 70 -1.78 6.07 -9.77
C HIS A 70 -0.67 6.75 -8.98
N ARG A 71 -0.68 8.08 -9.00
CA ARG A 71 0.23 8.92 -8.21
C ARG A 71 -0.58 9.65 -7.14
N GLY A 72 -0.02 9.70 -5.95
CA GLY A 72 -0.57 10.47 -4.84
C GLY A 72 0.55 11.06 -3.98
N VAL A 73 0.19 11.40 -2.76
CA VAL A 73 1.11 11.87 -1.74
C VAL A 73 1.01 11.03 -0.48
N TRP A 74 2.09 11.04 0.30
CA TRP A 74 2.13 10.46 1.62
C TRP A 74 2.92 11.38 2.55
N LYS A 75 2.63 11.29 3.85
CA LYS A 75 3.40 11.96 4.91
C LYS A 75 3.39 11.11 6.17
N MET A 76 4.42 11.29 7.00
CA MET A 76 4.39 10.82 8.39
C MET A 76 3.34 11.62 9.17
N ASP A 77 2.61 10.94 10.04
CA ASP A 77 1.69 11.54 11.01
C ASP A 77 2.19 11.31 12.45
N SER A 78 2.88 10.19 12.68
CA SER A 78 3.68 9.91 13.88
C SER A 78 4.76 8.89 13.54
N ASP A 79 5.57 8.50 14.53
CA ASP A 79 6.66 7.52 14.45
C ASP A 79 6.28 6.22 13.75
N THR A 80 5.03 5.78 13.94
CA THR A 80 4.52 4.51 13.44
C THR A 80 3.33 4.69 12.51
N THR A 81 2.98 5.92 12.14
CA THR A 81 1.81 6.17 11.30
C THR A 81 2.08 7.09 10.13
N ILE A 82 1.46 6.77 9.00
CA ILE A 82 1.48 7.57 7.78
C ILE A 82 0.07 7.91 7.34
N ILE A 83 -0.06 8.99 6.58
CA ILE A 83 -1.28 9.34 5.85
C ILE A 83 -0.98 9.20 4.37
N ILE A 84 -1.85 8.51 3.63
CA ILE A 84 -1.82 8.39 2.17
C ILE A 84 -3.03 9.13 1.60
N THR A 85 -2.78 9.93 0.55
CA THR A 85 -3.81 10.63 -0.21
C THR A 85 -3.57 10.45 -1.71
N ASN A 86 -4.55 9.89 -2.41
CA ASN A 86 -4.53 9.65 -3.84
C ASN A 86 -5.89 10.01 -4.46
N PRO A 87 -6.01 11.18 -5.11
CA PRO A 87 -7.28 11.63 -5.70
C PRO A 87 -7.80 10.69 -6.79
N LYS A 88 -6.89 10.03 -7.53
CA LYS A 88 -7.23 9.13 -8.64
C LYS A 88 -7.48 7.68 -8.18
N PHE A 89 -7.27 7.37 -6.91
CA PHE A 89 -7.56 6.06 -6.34
C PHE A 89 -7.92 6.19 -4.85
N PRO A 90 -9.13 6.71 -4.53
CA PRO A 90 -9.50 7.00 -3.15
C PRO A 90 -9.51 5.78 -2.21
N ALA A 91 -9.60 4.58 -2.77
CA ALA A 91 -9.62 3.32 -2.03
C ALA A 91 -8.38 3.12 -1.12
N ILE A 92 -7.23 3.74 -1.43
CA ILE A 92 -6.01 3.67 -0.58
C ILE A 92 -5.86 4.87 0.35
N ASN A 93 -6.78 5.82 0.34
CA ASN A 93 -6.68 7.00 1.21
C ASN A 93 -6.83 6.59 2.68
N GLY A 94 -6.19 7.34 3.56
CA GLY A 94 -6.37 7.23 5.00
C GLY A 94 -5.08 7.17 5.79
N LYS A 95 -5.23 6.94 7.09
CA LYS A 95 -4.14 6.78 8.04
C LYS A 95 -3.81 5.30 8.20
N PHE A 96 -2.53 4.97 8.22
CA PHE A 96 -2.03 3.60 8.34
C PHE A 96 -0.99 3.51 9.45
N ILE A 97 -1.08 2.46 10.25
CA ILE A 97 0.01 2.01 11.12
C ILE A 97 0.99 1.25 10.23
N VAL A 98 2.27 1.59 10.37
CA VAL A 98 3.37 1.06 9.59
C VAL A 98 4.22 0.15 10.47
N SER A 99 4.53 -1.04 9.98
CA SER A 99 5.53 -1.92 10.60
C SER A 99 6.33 -2.69 9.55
N ILE A 100 7.55 -3.08 9.92
CA ILE A 100 8.40 -4.00 9.15
C ILE A 100 8.45 -5.34 9.87
N LEU A 101 8.20 -6.43 9.14
CA LEU A 101 8.32 -7.79 9.66
C LEU A 101 9.78 -8.28 9.60
N PRO A 102 10.15 -9.35 10.35
CA PRO A 102 11.53 -9.88 10.36
C PRO A 102 12.06 -10.28 8.98
N ASP A 103 11.17 -10.64 8.05
CA ASP A 103 11.50 -10.98 6.67
C ASP A 103 11.56 -9.76 5.72
N ASN A 104 11.66 -8.56 6.29
CA ASN A 104 11.68 -7.27 5.60
C ASN A 104 10.41 -6.97 4.79
N SER A 105 9.26 -7.52 5.20
CA SER A 105 7.97 -7.17 4.63
C SER A 105 7.43 -5.88 5.24
N LEU A 106 6.85 -5.01 4.42
CA LEU A 106 6.12 -3.84 4.88
C LEU A 106 4.67 -4.19 5.17
N VAL A 107 4.17 -3.81 6.34
CA VAL A 107 2.77 -3.92 6.72
C VAL A 107 2.18 -2.52 6.86
N LEU A 108 1.08 -2.29 6.15
CA LEU A 108 0.24 -1.09 6.30
C LEU A 108 -1.13 -1.54 6.83
N LYS A 109 -1.36 -1.32 8.12
CA LYS A 109 -2.66 -1.58 8.75
C LYS A 109 -3.46 -0.29 8.80
N ARG A 110 -4.59 -0.23 8.10
CA ARG A 110 -5.49 0.92 8.10
C ARG A 110 -5.98 1.19 9.51
N PHE A 111 -5.76 2.43 9.96
CA PHE A 111 -6.29 2.92 11.21
C PHE A 111 -7.78 3.19 11.05
N ILE A 112 -8.60 2.58 11.91
CA ILE A 112 -10.03 2.87 12.03
C ILE A 112 -10.26 3.39 13.43
N LYS A 113 -10.76 4.62 13.54
CA LYS A 113 -11.33 5.08 14.80
C LYS A 113 -12.69 4.41 14.92
N ILE A 114 -12.81 3.44 15.82
CA ILE A 114 -14.11 2.90 16.19
C ILE A 114 -14.81 4.03 16.96
N ALA A 115 -15.92 4.54 16.42
CA ALA A 115 -16.77 5.43 17.20
C ALA A 115 -17.42 4.58 18.30
N GLU A 116 -17.10 4.89 19.55
CA GLU A 116 -17.90 4.44 20.68
C GLU A 116 -19.30 5.05 20.51
N LYS A 117 -20.32 4.19 20.47
CA LYS A 117 -21.72 4.60 20.39
C LYS A 117 -22.24 4.95 21.77
#